data_AF-A0A0V1GCG2-F1
#
_entry.id   AF-A0A0V1GCG2-F1
#
_cell.length_a   1.000
_cell.length_b   1.000
_cell.length_c   1.000
_cell.angle_alpha   90.00
_cell.angle_beta   90.00
_cell.angle_gamma   90.00
#
_symmetry.space_group_name_H-M   'P 1'
#
loop_
_entity.id
_entity.type
_entity.pdbx_description
1 polymer ?
#
loop_
_entity_poly.entity_id
_entity_poly.type
_entity_poly.pdbx_seq_one_letter_code
_entity_poly.pdbx_strand_id
1 'polypeptide(L)'
;MKTIGRLLGIVHQLCYNHGIHLAVADVIYCVKYCDDDGDFDEYPENEADIKNEFNVEVGDVVKKVRKIVAFFQRSTVINDCLQKMCEDMLGKNLALIMDSRVRWKSMLAMLR
;
A
#
# COMPACT_ATOMS: atom_id res chain seq x y z
N MET A 1 43.34 7.14 -12.96
CA MET A 1 43.00 6.46 -11.69
C MET A 1 42.52 5.06 -12.07
N LYS A 2 43.30 4.00 -11.78
CA LYS A 2 42.91 2.61 -12.10
C LYS A 2 41.94 2.12 -11.02
N THR A 3 40.72 1.78 -11.39
CA THR A 3 39.77 1.09 -10.50
C THR A 3 40.31 -0.31 -10.21
N ILE A 4 40.73 -0.55 -8.97
CA ILE A 4 41.19 -1.86 -8.49
C ILE A 4 39.95 -2.60 -7.98
N GLY A 5 39.49 -3.59 -8.73
CA GLY A 5 38.40 -4.50 -8.34
C GLY A 5 38.05 -5.45 -9.48
N ARG A 6 38.04 -6.76 -9.22
CA ARG A 6 37.59 -7.77 -10.19
C ARG A 6 36.08 -7.89 -10.04
N LEU A 7 35.32 -7.72 -11.12
CA LEU A 7 33.88 -8.03 -11.10
C LEU A 7 33.74 -9.53 -10.81
N LEU A 8 33.19 -9.86 -9.64
CA LEU A 8 32.80 -11.24 -9.34
C LEU A 8 31.67 -11.58 -10.32
N GLY A 9 31.78 -12.72 -11.01
CA GLY A 9 30.79 -13.21 -12.00
C GLY A 9 29.49 -13.68 -11.34
N ILE A 10 28.95 -12.89 -10.42
CA ILE A 10 27.72 -13.16 -9.69
C ILE A 10 26.56 -12.94 -10.63
N VAL A 11 25.82 -14.02 -10.90
CA VAL A 11 24.57 -13.94 -11.64
C VAL A 11 23.49 -13.47 -10.67
N HIS A 12 22.89 -12.33 -10.95
CA HIS A 12 21.78 -11.83 -10.14
C HIS A 12 20.52 -12.68 -10.42
N GLN A 13 19.92 -13.25 -9.38
CA GLN A 13 18.66 -13.98 -9.52
C GLN A 13 17.48 -13.02 -9.38
N LEU A 14 16.53 -13.09 -10.32
CA LEU A 14 15.29 -12.33 -10.23
C LEU A 14 14.37 -12.93 -9.16
N CYS A 15 13.79 -12.06 -8.35
CA CYS A 15 12.73 -12.42 -7.41
C CYS A 15 11.39 -11.95 -7.98
N TYR A 16 10.59 -12.89 -8.49
CA TYR A 16 9.27 -12.57 -9.06
C TYR A 16 8.33 -11.91 -8.05
N ASN A 17 8.42 -12.28 -6.76
CA ASN A 17 7.66 -11.63 -5.70
C ASN A 17 8.03 -10.14 -5.54
N HIS A 18 9.30 -9.80 -5.72
CA HIS A 18 9.75 -8.40 -5.74
C HIS A 18 9.24 -7.67 -6.98
N GLY A 19 9.31 -8.31 -8.16
CA GLY A 19 8.75 -7.75 -9.40
C GLY A 19 7.25 -7.45 -9.31
N ILE A 20 6.46 -8.37 -8.76
CA ILE A 20 5.02 -8.15 -8.50
C ILE A 20 4.82 -6.99 -7.53
N HIS A 21 5.61 -6.93 -6.46
CA HIS A 21 5.52 -5.85 -5.50
C HIS A 21 5.80 -4.47 -6.14
N LEU A 22 6.82 -4.37 -6.97
CA LEU A 22 7.14 -3.13 -7.70
C LEU A 22 5.99 -2.74 -8.63
N ALA A 23 5.43 -3.68 -9.39
CA ALA A 23 4.29 -3.40 -10.28
C ALA A 23 3.05 -2.90 -9.50
N VAL A 24 2.74 -3.53 -8.36
CA VAL A 24 1.63 -3.10 -7.50
C VAL A 24 1.87 -1.71 -6.93
N ALA A 25 3.09 -1.42 -6.48
CA ALA A 25 3.44 -0.12 -5.94
C ALA A 25 3.37 0.99 -6.99
N ASP A 26 3.85 0.70 -8.19
CA ASP A 26 3.81 1.61 -9.33
C ASP A 26 2.36 1.92 -9.77
N VAL A 27 1.49 0.92 -9.82
CA VAL A 27 0.10 1.10 -10.28
C VAL A 27 -0.79 1.75 -9.22
N ILE A 28 -0.64 1.38 -7.94
CA ILE A 28 -1.61 1.73 -6.89
C ILE A 28 -1.11 2.84 -5.95
N TYR A 29 0.20 2.92 -5.71
CA TYR A 29 0.77 3.90 -4.78
C TYR A 29 1.53 5.03 -5.48
N CYS A 30 1.86 4.91 -6.77
CA CYS A 30 2.42 6.02 -7.52
C CYS A 30 1.32 7.04 -7.80
N VAL A 31 1.22 8.06 -6.95
CA VAL A 31 0.32 9.17 -7.14
C VAL A 31 1.16 10.40 -7.48
N LYS A 32 1.06 10.87 -8.73
CA LYS A 32 1.49 12.24 -9.07
C LYS A 32 0.50 13.22 -8.42
N TYR A 33 1.05 14.19 -7.69
CA TYR A 33 0.40 15.24 -6.89
C TYR A 33 -1.03 15.64 -7.28
N CYS A 34 -1.93 15.61 -6.28
CA CYS A 34 -2.71 16.78 -5.81
C CYS A 34 -3.55 16.39 -4.59
N ASP A 35 -3.02 16.60 -3.38
CA ASP A 35 -3.69 17.40 -2.32
C ASP A 35 -2.94 17.32 -0.98
N ASP A 36 -2.89 18.51 -0.38
CA ASP A 36 -2.31 18.93 0.89
C ASP A 36 -3.01 18.30 2.10
N ASP A 37 -2.68 17.06 2.45
CA ASP A 37 -2.91 16.58 3.83
C ASP A 37 -1.74 15.75 4.38
N GLY A 38 -0.61 16.42 4.63
CA GLY A 38 0.27 16.19 5.79
C GLY A 38 0.74 14.77 6.15
N ASP A 39 0.76 13.81 5.22
CA ASP A 39 1.37 12.50 5.45
C ASP A 39 2.76 12.50 4.81
N PHE A 40 3.75 12.81 5.63
CA PHE A 40 5.18 12.83 5.30
C PHE A 40 5.63 11.41 4.92
N ASP A 41 5.63 11.09 3.64
CA ASP A 41 6.41 10.01 3.03
C ASP A 41 6.66 10.37 1.56
N GLU A 42 7.58 11.32 1.35
CA GLU A 42 8.10 11.71 0.03
C GLU A 42 8.96 10.56 -0.51
N TYR A 43 8.49 9.89 -1.56
CA TYR A 43 9.29 8.94 -2.34
C TYR A 43 9.68 9.58 -3.67
N PRO A 44 10.91 9.34 -4.18
CA PRO A 44 11.35 9.91 -5.44
C PRO A 44 10.50 9.38 -6.60
N GLU A 45 9.95 10.31 -7.37
CA GLU A 45 9.24 10.04 -8.62
C GLU A 45 10.16 9.34 -9.61
N ASN A 46 9.78 8.14 -10.08
CA ASN A 46 10.37 7.57 -11.29
C ASN A 46 9.56 8.04 -12.50
N GLU A 47 10.26 8.65 -13.46
CA GLU A 47 9.72 9.05 -14.76
C GLU A 47 9.41 7.82 -15.63
N ALA A 48 8.18 7.31 -15.53
CA ALA A 48 7.57 6.54 -16.60
C ALA A 48 6.11 6.97 -16.73
N ASP A 49 5.88 7.93 -17.63
CA ASP A 49 4.56 8.43 -18.00
C ASP A 49 3.76 7.35 -18.74
N ILE A 50 3.03 6.54 -17.98
CA ILE A 50 1.80 5.91 -18.47
C ILE A 50 0.66 6.56 -17.68
N LYS A 51 0.08 7.63 -18.23
CA LYS A 51 -1.16 8.22 -17.71
C LYS A 51 -2.28 7.20 -17.88
N ASN A 52 -2.47 6.37 -16.86
CA ASN A 52 -3.60 5.46 -16.79
C ASN A 52 -4.62 6.13 -15.85
N GLU A 53 -5.69 6.72 -16.39
CA GLU A 53 -6.81 7.29 -15.60
C GLU A 53 -7.30 6.32 -14.52
N PHE A 54 -7.24 5.01 -14.82
CA PHE A 54 -7.54 3.92 -13.88
C PHE A 54 -6.68 3.92 -12.61
N ASN A 55 -5.41 4.36 -12.67
CA ASN A 55 -4.51 4.36 -11.52
C ASN A 55 -4.91 5.43 -10.49
N VAL A 56 -5.38 6.60 -10.96
CA VAL A 56 -5.80 7.70 -10.09
C VAL A 56 -7.04 7.31 -9.30
N GLU A 57 -8.05 6.76 -9.96
CA GLU A 57 -9.30 6.34 -9.31
C GLU A 57 -9.07 5.24 -8.25
N VAL A 58 -8.28 4.22 -8.58
CA VAL A 58 -7.99 3.12 -7.64
C VAL A 58 -7.15 3.60 -6.46
N GLY A 59 -6.12 4.41 -6.71
CA GLY A 59 -5.27 4.97 -5.65
C GLY A 59 -6.07 5.77 -4.62
N ASP A 60 -7.01 6.60 -5.07
CA ASP A 60 -7.84 7.42 -4.18
C ASP A 60 -8.85 6.60 -3.37
N VAL A 61 -9.43 5.56 -3.95
CA VAL A 61 -10.28 4.61 -3.20
C VAL A 61 -9.46 3.91 -2.12
N VAL A 62 -8.25 3.45 -2.44
CA VAL A 62 -7.36 2.78 -1.48
C VAL A 62 -6.99 3.72 -0.33
N LYS A 63 -6.67 4.99 -0.62
CA LYS A 63 -6.42 6.02 0.42
C LYS A 63 -7.63 6.22 1.33
N LYS A 64 -8.84 6.31 0.77
CA LYS A 64 -10.08 6.47 1.56
C LYS A 64 -10.30 5.26 2.47
N VAL A 65 -10.16 4.04 1.95
CA VAL A 65 -10.28 2.82 2.76
C VAL A 65 -9.23 2.82 3.88
N ARG A 66 -7.98 3.19 3.58
CA ARG A 66 -6.93 3.30 4.60
C ARG A 66 -7.29 4.32 5.69
N LYS A 67 -7.82 5.50 5.33
CA LYS A 67 -8.28 6.52 6.29
C LYS A 67 -9.38 5.95 7.21
N ILE A 68 -10.32 5.20 6.66
CA ILE A 68 -11.40 4.54 7.44
C ILE A 68 -10.83 3.49 8.39
N VAL A 69 -9.97 2.58 7.90
CA VAL A 69 -9.35 1.54 8.73
C VAL A 69 -8.51 2.18 9.85
N ALA A 70 -7.73 3.21 9.53
CA ALA A 70 -6.93 3.95 10.51
C ALA A 70 -7.81 4.64 11.57
N PHE A 71 -8.96 5.20 11.19
CA PHE A 71 -9.90 5.83 12.12
C PHE A 71 -10.38 4.84 13.19
N PHE A 72 -10.82 3.65 12.78
CA PHE A 72 -11.25 2.62 13.71
C PHE A 72 -10.09 2.04 14.53
N GLN A 73 -8.94 1.80 13.92
CA GLN A 73 -7.78 1.26 14.66
C GLN A 73 -7.21 2.24 15.70
N ARG A 74 -7.30 3.56 15.48
CA ARG A 74 -6.80 4.57 16.43
C ARG A 74 -7.68 4.73 17.66
N SER A 75 -8.98 4.45 17.55
CA SER A 75 -9.93 4.65 18.65
C SER A 75 -10.50 3.32 19.13
N THR A 76 -10.07 2.90 20.32
CA THR A 76 -10.54 1.66 20.95
C THR A 76 -12.05 1.67 21.15
N VAL A 77 -12.62 2.78 21.64
CA VAL A 77 -14.07 2.91 21.91
C VAL A 77 -14.90 2.77 20.63
N ILE A 78 -14.46 3.40 19.54
CA ILE A 78 -15.20 3.36 18.27
C ILE A 78 -15.03 1.98 17.61
N ASN A 79 -13.85 1.37 17.72
CA ASN A 79 -13.64 0.00 17.27
C ASN A 79 -14.56 -0.96 18.03
N ASP A 80 -14.65 -0.86 19.36
CA ASP A 80 -15.52 -1.71 20.17
C ASP A 80 -17.00 -1.57 19.75
N CYS A 81 -17.43 -0.36 19.40
CA CYS A 81 -18.77 -0.11 18.86
C CYS A 81 -18.96 -0.82 17.49
N LEU A 82 -18.00 -0.69 16.58
CA LEU A 82 -18.02 -1.37 15.29
C LEU A 82 -18.05 -2.89 15.44
N GLN A 83 -17.20 -3.46 16.30
CA GLN A 83 -17.10 -4.90 16.51
C GLN A 83 -18.42 -5.47 17.05
N LYS A 84 -19.07 -4.79 18.00
CA LYS A 84 -20.41 -5.17 18.48
C LYS A 84 -21.44 -5.20 17.36
N MET A 85 -21.49 -4.16 16.53
CA MET A 85 -22.38 -4.13 15.37
C MET A 85 -22.08 -5.25 14.37
N CYS A 86 -20.81 -5.59 14.15
CA CYS A 86 -20.40 -6.70 13.30
C CYS A 86 -20.77 -8.06 13.89
N GLU A 87 -20.63 -8.24 15.20
CA GLU A 87 -21.04 -9.46 15.91
C GLU A 87 -22.55 -9.67 15.82
N ASP A 88 -23.34 -8.60 16.00
CA ASP A 88 -24.81 -8.66 15.89
C ASP A 88 -25.29 -8.98 14.47
N MET A 89 -24.65 -8.43 13.43
CA MET A 89 -25.06 -8.63 12.03
C MET A 89 -24.47 -9.87 11.36
N LEU A 90 -23.22 -10.21 11.66
CA LEU A 90 -22.43 -11.23 10.94
C LEU A 90 -22.03 -12.41 11.84
N GLY A 91 -22.28 -12.34 13.16
CA GLY A 91 -21.89 -13.37 14.12
C GLY A 91 -20.38 -13.50 14.33
N LYS A 92 -19.59 -12.52 13.89
CA LYS A 92 -18.13 -12.53 14.01
C LYS A 92 -17.54 -11.13 14.07
N ASN A 93 -16.40 -11.02 14.76
CA ASN A 93 -15.58 -9.82 14.76
C ASN A 93 -14.87 -9.61 13.41
N LEU A 94 -14.72 -8.34 13.03
CA LEU A 94 -14.00 -7.91 11.85
C LEU A 94 -12.54 -7.64 12.21
N ALA A 95 -11.63 -8.45 11.65
CA ALA A 95 -10.19 -8.21 11.79
C ALA A 95 -9.77 -7.04 10.87
N LEU A 96 -9.77 -5.82 11.40
CA LEU A 96 -9.28 -4.65 10.68
C LEU A 96 -7.76 -4.73 10.49
N ILE A 97 -7.31 -4.86 9.23
CA ILE A 97 -5.90 -4.92 8.86
C ILE A 97 -5.56 -3.67 8.04
N MET A 98 -4.59 -2.88 8.48
CA MET A 98 -4.07 -1.77 7.68
C MET A 98 -3.15 -2.33 6.61
N ASP A 99 -3.27 -1.84 5.38
CA ASP A 99 -2.31 -2.22 4.34
C ASP A 99 -0.88 -1.74 4.70
N SER A 100 0.11 -2.49 4.23
CA SER A 100 1.51 -2.12 4.24
C SER A 100 1.99 -1.91 2.80
N ARG A 101 2.58 -0.74 2.51
CA ARG A 101 3.11 -0.43 1.18
C ARG A 101 4.25 -1.36 0.74
N VAL A 102 4.97 -2.00 1.69
CA VAL A 102 6.12 -2.90 1.40
C VAL A 102 5.72 -4.37 1.19
N ARG A 103 4.43 -4.73 1.37
CA ARG A 103 3.93 -6.09 1.19
C ARG A 103 2.72 -6.07 0.28
N TRP A 104 2.91 -6.38 -0.99
CA TRP A 104 1.86 -6.31 -2.03
C TRP A 104 0.52 -6.99 -1.66
N LYS A 105 0.54 -8.10 -0.91
CA LYS A 105 -0.66 -8.85 -0.50
C LYS A 105 -1.49 -8.15 0.59
N SER A 106 -0.96 -7.17 1.31
CA SER A 106 -1.66 -6.57 2.45
C SER A 106 -2.90 -5.78 2.05
N MET A 107 -2.93 -5.18 0.86
CA MET A 107 -4.14 -4.49 0.38
C MET A 107 -5.31 -5.45 0.23
N LEU A 108 -5.06 -6.63 -0.35
CA LEU A 108 -6.09 -7.65 -0.47
C LEU A 108 -6.59 -8.10 0.89
N ALA A 109 -5.72 -8.14 1.91
CA ALA A 109 -6.11 -8.44 3.28
C ALA A 109 -6.92 -7.31 3.93
N MET A 110 -6.69 -6.04 3.55
CA MET A 110 -7.48 -4.90 4.02
C MET A 110 -8.88 -4.87 3.39
N LEU A 111 -9.01 -5.33 2.15
CA LEU A 111 -10.27 -5.29 1.39
C LEU A 111 -11.18 -6.51 1.59
N ARG A 112 -10.72 -7.57 2.24
CA ARG A 112 -11.42 -8.87 2.37
C ARG A 112 -11.91 -9.13 3.78
#